data_AF-A0A6C0DZV6-F1
#
_entry.id   AF-A0A6C0DZV6-F1
#
_cell.length_a   1.000
_cell.length_b   1.000
_cell.length_c   1.000
_cell.angle_alpha   90.00
_cell.angle_beta   90.00
_cell.angle_gamma   90.00
#
_symmetry.space_group_name_H-M   'P 1'
#
loop_
_entity.id
_entity.type
_entity.pdbx_description
1 polymer ?
#
loop_
_entity_poly.entity_id
_entity_poly.type
_entity_poly.pdbx_seq_one_letter_code
_entity_poly.pdbx_strand_id
1 'polypeptide(L)'
;MKKLFSNELNNLVNEKYLYNFMYDFCNSMDMICEIKDNNKLIALNVKNYTEITINWGDGVIDIITDDNMKHTFENNGKYRIMVYGDFDTFEGIENHNVIEIESYGFSNIKKINFAGFMNLLKVPDYLPSSVTDISKLFAKNMYINCDISKWNTSNITIMGYCFFEASNFNCDISNWDTRNVINMTCMFYFATSFNQNISNWNTSKVINMSFMFCNAREFNQNELIWDTSKTTAMNYMFYKSKFNGNIIYFDTSKVTTMKYMFGGSVFNQNINHFNTSAVTDMSFMFYNNNAFNQELSNFNTSNVITMKAMFSGASSFNKNLTNFDTKNVSDMSYMFNCATNFNSAVNFMTHNVITMKCMFGDAHNFNQNINFYTPKLNDTSFMFYNARSFNKNITSLNLSIVKNMSHMFDGASVFNQPIIIRNNRVLEDTSFMFHNASCFNQDTYCINNISLVNTKSMYDGAVALNDIFKLIKPT
;
A
#
# COMPACT_ATOMS: atom_id res chain seq x y z
N MET A 1 3.04 -27.13 -42.40
CA MET A 1 2.48 -28.41 -41.93
C MET A 1 2.99 -29.62 -42.72
N LYS A 2 2.65 -29.87 -44.01
CA LYS A 2 3.26 -30.98 -44.79
C LYS A 2 4.80 -30.97 -44.88
N LYS A 3 5.42 -29.78 -44.73
CA LYS A 3 6.88 -29.58 -44.75
C LYS A 3 7.60 -29.83 -43.40
N LEU A 4 6.86 -29.95 -42.28
CA LEU A 4 7.45 -30.08 -40.94
C LEU A 4 7.58 -31.54 -40.46
N PHE A 5 6.90 -32.50 -41.10
CA PHE A 5 6.80 -33.89 -40.62
C PHE A 5 7.10 -34.95 -41.70
N SER A 6 7.93 -34.64 -42.70
CA SER A 6 8.12 -35.52 -43.88
C SER A 6 8.81 -36.85 -43.60
N ASN A 7 9.45 -37.05 -42.43
CA ASN A 7 10.18 -38.27 -42.13
C ASN A 7 9.43 -39.26 -41.21
N GLU A 8 8.38 -38.83 -40.50
CA GLU A 8 7.60 -39.71 -39.61
C GLU A 8 6.26 -40.18 -40.22
N LEU A 9 5.82 -39.55 -41.32
CA LEU A 9 4.54 -39.83 -41.97
C LEU A 9 4.45 -41.17 -42.71
N ASN A 10 5.57 -41.86 -42.98
CA ASN A 10 5.55 -43.11 -43.76
C ASN A 10 5.16 -44.36 -42.94
N ASN A 11 5.00 -44.26 -41.62
CA ASN A 11 4.72 -45.42 -40.75
C ASN A 11 3.32 -45.42 -40.08
N LEU A 12 2.46 -44.43 -40.31
CA LEU A 12 1.15 -44.32 -39.66
C LEU A 12 0.00 -44.48 -40.66
N VAL A 13 -0.33 -45.74 -40.97
CA VAL A 13 -1.40 -46.15 -41.92
C VAL A 13 -2.80 -46.13 -41.27
N ASN A 14 -3.13 -45.14 -40.45
CA ASN A 14 -4.51 -45.01 -39.98
C ASN A 14 -4.93 -43.54 -39.85
N GLU A 15 -5.73 -43.07 -40.80
CA GLU A 15 -6.31 -41.73 -40.80
C GLU A 15 -7.08 -41.42 -39.51
N LYS A 16 -7.64 -42.42 -38.82
CA LYS A 16 -8.32 -42.26 -37.52
C LYS A 16 -7.36 -41.98 -36.36
N TYR A 17 -6.16 -42.59 -36.36
CA TYR A 17 -5.13 -42.29 -35.37
C TYR A 17 -4.45 -40.96 -35.65
N LEU A 18 -4.25 -40.62 -36.93
CA LEU A 18 -3.79 -39.29 -37.31
C LEU A 18 -4.83 -38.22 -36.95
N TYR A 19 -6.12 -38.49 -37.14
CA TYR A 19 -7.20 -37.59 -36.73
C TYR A 19 -7.26 -37.44 -35.21
N ASN A 20 -7.23 -38.53 -34.44
CA ASN A 20 -7.23 -38.44 -32.98
C ASN A 20 -5.97 -37.79 -32.44
N PHE A 21 -4.79 -38.12 -32.99
CA PHE A 21 -3.53 -37.46 -32.63
C PHE A 21 -3.53 -35.98 -32.99
N MET A 22 -4.01 -35.60 -34.18
CA MET A 22 -4.16 -34.20 -34.59
C MET A 22 -5.27 -33.47 -33.81
N TYR A 23 -6.32 -34.18 -33.43
CA TYR A 23 -7.39 -33.69 -32.57
C TYR A 23 -6.78 -33.38 -31.20
N ASP A 24 -6.20 -34.35 -30.51
CA ASP A 24 -5.55 -34.17 -29.21
C ASP A 24 -4.46 -33.08 -29.26
N PHE A 25 -3.60 -33.05 -30.29
CA PHE A 25 -2.54 -32.05 -30.45
C PHE A 25 -3.08 -30.62 -30.61
N CYS A 26 -4.26 -30.45 -31.19
CA CYS A 26 -4.91 -29.14 -31.30
C CYS A 26 -5.68 -28.73 -30.03
N ASN A 27 -5.82 -29.59 -29.02
CA ASN A 27 -6.51 -29.23 -27.78
C ASN A 27 -5.85 -29.73 -26.49
N SER A 28 -4.62 -29.26 -26.30
CA SER A 28 -3.93 -29.24 -25.01
C SER A 28 -3.59 -27.81 -24.59
N MET A 29 -3.42 -27.60 -23.28
CA MET A 29 -2.62 -26.48 -22.77
C MET A 29 -1.16 -26.81 -23.09
N ASP A 30 -0.56 -26.03 -23.99
CA ASP A 30 0.79 -26.26 -24.52
C ASP A 30 1.75 -25.23 -23.93
N MET A 31 2.79 -25.72 -23.25
CA MET A 31 3.77 -24.92 -22.54
C MET A 31 5.18 -25.33 -22.92
N ILE A 32 6.06 -24.34 -23.06
CA ILE A 32 7.50 -24.56 -23.20
C ILE A 32 8.18 -24.27 -21.87
N CYS A 33 8.98 -25.22 -21.39
CA CYS A 33 9.84 -25.02 -20.24
C CYS A 33 11.32 -25.15 -20.60
N GLU A 34 12.16 -24.48 -19.82
CA GLU A 34 13.62 -24.56 -19.90
C GLU A 34 14.16 -25.00 -18.54
N ILE A 35 14.63 -26.24 -18.48
CA ILE A 35 15.17 -26.88 -17.27
C ILE A 35 16.66 -26.63 -17.16
N LYS A 36 17.11 -26.17 -15.99
CA LYS A 36 18.50 -25.87 -15.64
C LYS A 36 18.90 -26.54 -14.33
N ASP A 37 20.19 -26.76 -14.12
CA ASP A 37 20.74 -27.57 -13.01
C ASP A 37 20.26 -27.18 -11.60
N ASN A 38 19.82 -25.93 -11.40
CA ASN A 38 19.44 -25.43 -10.08
C ASN A 38 18.02 -25.81 -9.63
N ASN A 39 17.13 -26.18 -10.56
CA ASN A 39 15.78 -26.63 -10.24
C ASN A 39 15.17 -27.39 -11.43
N LYS A 40 15.05 -28.72 -11.31
CA LYS A 40 14.46 -29.57 -12.35
C LYS A 40 13.01 -29.97 -12.09
N LEU A 41 12.39 -29.42 -11.04
CA LEU A 41 11.01 -29.70 -10.67
C LEU A 41 10.08 -28.74 -11.41
N ILE A 42 8.97 -29.28 -11.92
CA ILE A 42 7.81 -28.53 -12.35
C ILE A 42 6.62 -28.97 -11.51
N ALA A 43 5.88 -28.01 -10.96
CA ALA A 43 4.62 -28.24 -10.29
C ALA A 43 3.48 -27.45 -10.95
N LEU A 44 2.35 -28.12 -11.15
CA LEU A 44 1.14 -27.60 -11.76
C LEU A 44 -0.05 -27.95 -10.86
N ASN A 45 -1.09 -27.13 -10.88
CA ASN A 45 -2.35 -27.43 -10.23
C ASN A 45 -3.52 -27.21 -11.15
N VAL A 46 -4.42 -28.18 -11.20
CA VAL A 46 -5.68 -28.11 -11.94
C VAL A 46 -6.81 -28.55 -11.05
N LYS A 47 -8.01 -27.99 -11.26
CA LYS A 47 -9.19 -28.29 -10.43
C LYS A 47 -10.44 -28.51 -11.25
N ASN A 48 -11.39 -29.21 -10.66
CA ASN A 48 -12.68 -29.58 -11.25
C ASN A 48 -12.49 -30.21 -12.63
N TYR A 49 -11.75 -31.32 -12.66
CA TYR A 49 -11.48 -32.09 -13.85
C TYR A 49 -12.09 -33.49 -13.73
N THR A 50 -12.31 -34.15 -14.86
CA THR A 50 -12.72 -35.56 -14.89
C THR A 50 -11.52 -36.49 -14.93
N GLU A 51 -10.62 -36.23 -15.87
CA GLU A 51 -9.37 -36.96 -16.09
C GLU A 51 -8.40 -36.01 -16.79
N ILE A 52 -7.14 -36.00 -16.34
CA ILE A 52 -6.09 -35.17 -16.92
C ILE A 52 -4.94 -36.08 -17.32
N THR A 53 -4.49 -35.93 -18.56
CA THR A 53 -3.26 -36.56 -19.04
C THR A 53 -2.21 -35.47 -19.26
N ILE A 54 -1.00 -35.66 -18.74
CA ILE A 54 0.13 -34.76 -18.97
C ILE A 54 1.22 -35.50 -19.71
N ASN A 55 1.63 -34.96 -20.85
CA ASN A 55 2.88 -35.33 -21.50
C ASN A 55 3.94 -34.29 -21.10
N TRP A 56 4.97 -34.72 -20.37
CA TRP A 56 6.03 -33.83 -19.88
C TRP A 56 7.06 -33.46 -20.93
N GLY A 57 7.04 -34.12 -22.09
CA GLY A 57 7.95 -33.85 -23.21
C GLY A 57 9.32 -34.52 -23.12
N ASP A 58 9.58 -35.28 -22.05
CA ASP A 58 10.80 -36.09 -21.85
C ASP A 58 10.57 -37.60 -22.03
N GLY A 59 9.40 -37.98 -22.53
CA GLY A 59 8.96 -39.36 -22.69
C GLY A 59 8.08 -39.87 -21.54
N VAL A 60 7.94 -39.12 -20.45
CA VAL A 60 7.01 -39.44 -19.36
C VAL A 60 5.62 -38.89 -19.67
N ILE A 61 4.62 -39.75 -19.52
CA ILE A 61 3.21 -39.41 -19.62
C ILE A 61 2.52 -39.89 -18.35
N ASP A 62 1.86 -38.97 -17.65
CA ASP A 62 1.10 -39.26 -16.44
C ASP A 62 -0.40 -39.07 -16.68
N ILE A 63 -1.20 -39.96 -16.10
CA ILE A 63 -2.65 -39.79 -15.95
C ILE A 63 -2.88 -39.51 -14.47
N ILE A 64 -3.38 -38.32 -14.15
CA ILE A 64 -3.31 -37.82 -12.78
C ILE A 64 -4.70 -37.74 -12.15
N THR A 65 -4.79 -38.19 -10.89
CA THR A 65 -6.01 -38.26 -10.09
C THR A 65 -6.01 -37.30 -8.89
N ASP A 66 -4.99 -36.44 -8.73
CA ASP A 66 -4.93 -35.39 -7.70
C ASP A 66 -4.61 -33.99 -8.27
N ASP A 67 -4.98 -32.94 -7.50
CA ASP A 67 -4.88 -31.53 -7.91
C ASP A 67 -3.43 -31.03 -8.02
N ASN A 68 -2.40 -31.74 -7.50
CA ASN A 68 -1.04 -31.21 -7.34
C ASN A 68 -0.02 -32.06 -8.09
N MET A 69 0.18 -31.71 -9.34
CA MET A 69 0.94 -32.47 -10.31
C MET A 69 2.40 -32.04 -10.26
N LYS A 70 3.33 -32.99 -10.10
CA LYS A 70 4.76 -32.72 -9.98
C LYS A 70 5.57 -33.65 -10.86
N HIS A 71 6.54 -33.10 -11.57
CA HIS A 71 7.49 -33.87 -12.36
C HIS A 71 8.90 -33.32 -12.23
N THR A 72 9.88 -34.22 -12.13
CA THR A 72 11.30 -33.86 -12.03
C THR A 72 12.03 -34.38 -13.26
N PHE A 73 12.55 -33.47 -14.07
CA PHE A 73 13.32 -33.81 -15.27
C PHE A 73 14.71 -34.30 -14.87
N GLU A 74 15.21 -35.34 -15.54
CA GLU A 74 16.57 -35.85 -15.28
C GLU A 74 17.64 -34.94 -15.89
N ASN A 75 17.39 -34.43 -17.09
CA ASN A 75 18.35 -33.69 -17.88
C ASN A 75 17.95 -32.21 -18.02
N ASN A 76 18.95 -31.36 -18.24
CA ASN A 76 18.69 -29.99 -18.65
C ASN A 76 18.25 -29.97 -20.11
N GLY A 77 17.42 -29.00 -20.45
CA GLY A 77 16.95 -28.88 -21.82
C GLY A 77 15.69 -28.05 -21.92
N LYS A 78 15.22 -27.92 -23.15
CA LYS A 78 13.90 -27.37 -23.43
C LYS A 78 12.93 -28.52 -23.66
N TYR A 79 11.81 -28.47 -22.97
CA TYR A 79 10.76 -29.47 -23.09
C TYR A 79 9.43 -28.79 -23.41
N ARG A 80 8.57 -29.54 -24.12
CA ARG A 80 7.20 -29.13 -24.42
C ARG A 80 6.27 -29.96 -23.56
N ILE A 81 5.57 -29.29 -22.65
CA ILE A 81 4.60 -29.91 -21.75
C ILE A 81 3.22 -29.69 -22.35
N MET A 82 2.47 -30.78 -22.52
CA MET A 82 1.10 -30.75 -23.02
C MET A 82 0.17 -31.33 -21.97
N VAL A 83 -0.81 -30.55 -21.53
CA VAL A 83 -1.85 -30.96 -20.58
C VAL A 83 -3.16 -31.14 -21.34
N TYR A 84 -3.72 -32.35 -21.29
CA TYR A 84 -4.94 -32.76 -21.97
C TYR A 84 -6.07 -33.02 -20.96
N GLY A 85 -7.30 -32.67 -21.34
CA GLY A 85 -8.51 -32.89 -20.56
C GLY A 85 -9.24 -31.58 -20.20
N ASP A 86 -10.44 -31.71 -19.64
CA ASP A 86 -11.27 -30.58 -19.22
C ASP A 86 -11.00 -30.23 -17.75
N PHE A 87 -10.81 -28.94 -17.47
CA PHE A 87 -10.59 -28.40 -16.12
C PHE A 87 -11.11 -26.96 -16.02
N ASP A 88 -11.56 -26.57 -14.82
CA ASP A 88 -12.05 -25.21 -14.58
C ASP A 88 -10.94 -24.23 -14.20
N THR A 89 -9.88 -24.74 -13.56
CA THR A 89 -8.80 -23.90 -13.03
C THR A 89 -7.46 -24.48 -13.43
N PHE A 90 -6.55 -23.61 -13.82
CA PHE A 90 -5.16 -23.94 -14.06
C PHE A 90 -4.24 -22.96 -13.33
N GLU A 91 -3.37 -23.50 -12.47
CA GLU A 91 -2.43 -22.71 -11.67
C GLU A 91 -1.00 -23.24 -11.81
N GLY A 92 -0.06 -22.32 -12.05
CA GLY A 92 1.37 -22.59 -11.87
C GLY A 92 1.74 -22.50 -10.40
N ILE A 93 2.43 -23.51 -9.86
CA ILE A 93 2.91 -23.52 -8.47
C ILE A 93 4.44 -23.65 -8.46
N GLU A 94 5.13 -22.76 -7.73
CA GLU A 94 6.58 -22.88 -7.45
C GLU A 94 7.46 -23.22 -8.67
N ASN A 95 7.16 -22.67 -9.84
CA ASN A 95 7.72 -23.14 -11.10
C ASN A 95 8.46 -22.03 -11.87
N HIS A 96 9.78 -21.98 -11.71
CA HIS A 96 10.63 -21.03 -12.42
C HIS A 96 11.00 -21.46 -13.84
N ASN A 97 10.49 -22.59 -14.33
CA ASN A 97 11.02 -23.21 -15.55
C ASN A 97 10.12 -23.02 -16.77
N VAL A 98 8.81 -22.78 -16.60
CA VAL A 98 7.91 -22.48 -17.72
C VAL A 98 8.20 -21.08 -18.25
N ILE A 99 8.53 -20.98 -19.55
CA ILE A 99 8.96 -19.74 -20.22
C ILE A 99 7.97 -19.27 -21.30
N GLU A 100 7.14 -20.15 -21.85
CA GLU A 100 6.12 -19.77 -22.84
C GLU A 100 4.88 -20.64 -22.70
N ILE A 101 3.71 -20.05 -22.94
CA ILE A 101 2.46 -20.78 -23.19
C ILE A 101 2.11 -20.54 -24.65
N GLU A 102 2.03 -21.61 -25.45
CA GLU A 102 1.75 -21.54 -26.88
C GLU A 102 0.24 -21.67 -27.17
N SER A 103 -0.50 -22.35 -26.29
CA SER A 103 -1.95 -22.56 -26.42
C SER A 103 -2.60 -22.80 -25.06
N TYR A 104 -3.82 -22.28 -24.88
CA TYR A 104 -4.67 -22.60 -23.71
C TYR A 104 -5.55 -23.85 -23.91
N GLY A 105 -5.51 -24.49 -25.09
CA GLY A 105 -6.34 -25.65 -25.45
C GLY A 105 -7.83 -25.32 -25.71
N PHE A 106 -8.68 -26.36 -25.78
CA PHE A 106 -10.12 -26.18 -25.55
C PHE A 106 -10.34 -26.15 -24.06
N SER A 107 -10.98 -25.10 -23.56
CA SER A 107 -11.25 -25.13 -22.14
C SER A 107 -12.42 -24.27 -21.75
N ASN A 108 -13.27 -24.88 -20.94
CA ASN A 108 -14.22 -24.21 -20.06
C ASN A 108 -13.51 -23.56 -18.85
N ILE A 109 -12.18 -23.35 -18.91
CA ILE A 109 -11.38 -22.76 -17.83
C ILE A 109 -12.05 -21.46 -17.40
N LYS A 110 -12.39 -21.39 -16.13
CA LYS A 110 -12.93 -20.21 -15.45
C LYS A 110 -11.83 -19.36 -14.86
N LYS A 111 -10.70 -19.99 -14.47
CA LYS A 111 -9.59 -19.33 -13.79
C LYS A 111 -8.23 -19.75 -14.32
N ILE A 112 -7.40 -18.74 -14.59
CA ILE A 112 -5.98 -18.92 -14.93
C ILE A 112 -5.12 -18.13 -13.95
N ASN A 113 -4.12 -18.76 -13.37
CA ASN A 113 -3.19 -18.15 -12.42
C ASN A 113 -1.75 -18.64 -12.68
N PHE A 114 -0.88 -17.77 -13.21
CA PHE A 114 0.52 -18.11 -13.47
C PHE A 114 1.51 -17.49 -12.48
N ALA A 115 1.08 -17.19 -11.24
CA ALA A 115 1.96 -16.67 -10.20
C ALA A 115 3.20 -17.55 -9.94
N GLY A 116 3.08 -18.86 -10.15
CA GLY A 116 4.20 -19.78 -10.06
C GLY A 116 5.20 -19.64 -11.20
N PHE A 117 4.78 -19.21 -12.40
CA PHE A 117 5.60 -19.12 -13.61
C PHE A 117 6.42 -17.82 -13.67
N MET A 118 7.38 -17.67 -12.76
CA MET A 118 8.09 -16.39 -12.58
C MET A 118 9.02 -16.00 -13.74
N ASN A 119 9.37 -16.94 -14.62
CA ASN A 119 10.20 -16.74 -15.81
C ASN A 119 9.39 -16.77 -17.13
N LEU A 120 8.06 -16.77 -17.07
CA LEU A 120 7.19 -16.75 -18.24
C LEU A 120 7.44 -15.47 -19.05
N LEU A 121 7.77 -15.63 -20.33
CA LEU A 121 8.12 -14.56 -21.27
C LEU A 121 6.96 -14.22 -22.20
N LYS A 122 6.15 -15.23 -22.54
CA LYS A 122 5.14 -15.13 -23.59
C LYS A 122 3.93 -16.01 -23.30
N VAL A 123 2.77 -15.52 -23.71
CA VAL A 123 1.47 -16.21 -23.69
C VAL A 123 0.79 -16.02 -25.05
N PRO A 124 -0.28 -16.79 -25.37
CA PRO A 124 -1.04 -16.59 -26.59
C PRO A 124 -1.67 -15.20 -26.67
N ASP A 125 -1.92 -14.69 -27.88
CA ASP A 125 -2.51 -13.37 -28.12
C ASP A 125 -4.04 -13.33 -27.95
N TYR A 126 -4.64 -14.40 -27.40
CA TYR A 126 -6.05 -14.52 -27.07
C TYR A 126 -6.22 -15.00 -25.63
N LEU A 127 -7.35 -14.68 -25.01
CA LEU A 127 -7.75 -15.25 -23.71
C LEU A 127 -8.98 -16.14 -23.93
N PRO A 128 -9.07 -17.35 -23.33
CA PRO A 128 -10.26 -18.19 -23.49
C PRO A 128 -11.51 -17.46 -22.97
N SER A 129 -12.58 -17.46 -23.77
CA SER A 129 -13.79 -16.67 -23.47
C SER A 129 -14.53 -17.11 -22.20
N SER A 130 -14.28 -18.33 -21.72
CA SER A 130 -14.85 -18.84 -20.47
C SER A 130 -14.19 -18.28 -19.21
N VAL A 131 -13.02 -17.65 -19.33
CA VAL A 131 -12.27 -17.15 -18.18
C VAL A 131 -13.01 -15.96 -17.58
N THR A 132 -13.19 -16.01 -16.26
CA THR A 132 -13.82 -14.94 -15.46
C THR A 132 -12.90 -14.43 -14.35
N ASP A 133 -11.82 -15.15 -14.05
CA ASP A 133 -10.87 -14.86 -12.98
C ASP A 133 -9.42 -14.96 -13.51
N ILE A 134 -8.72 -13.83 -13.51
CA ILE A 134 -7.28 -13.74 -13.81
C ILE A 134 -6.50 -13.25 -12.59
N SER A 135 -7.03 -13.53 -11.39
CA SER A 135 -6.33 -13.18 -10.16
C SER A 135 -4.97 -13.84 -10.11
N LYS A 136 -3.97 -13.04 -9.74
CA LYS A 136 -2.55 -13.46 -9.66
C LYS A 136 -1.95 -13.95 -10.97
N LEU A 137 -2.59 -13.70 -12.13
CA LEU A 137 -2.18 -14.25 -13.43
C LEU A 137 -0.68 -14.12 -13.69
N PHE A 138 -0.07 -12.97 -13.41
CA PHE A 138 1.35 -12.71 -13.60
C PHE A 138 2.03 -12.22 -12.31
N ALA A 139 1.50 -12.62 -11.15
CA ALA A 139 2.09 -12.21 -9.88
C ALA A 139 3.56 -12.69 -9.78
N LYS A 140 4.46 -11.77 -9.41
CA LYS A 140 5.91 -11.94 -9.24
C LYS A 140 6.67 -12.26 -10.52
N ASN A 141 6.01 -12.26 -11.67
CA ASN A 141 6.70 -12.46 -12.93
C ASN A 141 7.47 -11.19 -13.33
N MET A 142 8.80 -11.30 -13.45
CA MET A 142 9.67 -10.17 -13.75
C MET A 142 10.03 -10.04 -15.24
N TYR A 143 9.50 -10.88 -16.13
CA TYR A 143 9.92 -10.95 -17.53
C TYR A 143 8.77 -10.85 -18.54
N ILE A 144 7.52 -11.09 -18.14
CA ILE A 144 6.35 -11.01 -18.99
C ILE A 144 6.15 -9.58 -19.44
N ASN A 145 6.32 -9.38 -20.75
CA ASN A 145 6.08 -8.10 -21.40
C ASN A 145 5.72 -8.30 -22.88
N CYS A 146 5.05 -9.42 -23.20
CA CYS A 146 4.52 -9.70 -24.53
C CYS A 146 3.17 -9.00 -24.78
N ASP A 147 2.82 -8.78 -26.04
CA ASP A 147 1.56 -8.15 -26.42
C ASP A 147 0.33 -9.00 -26.01
N ILE A 148 -0.47 -8.45 -25.10
CA ILE A 148 -1.75 -9.01 -24.63
C ILE A 148 -2.91 -8.01 -24.87
N SER A 149 -2.71 -7.05 -25.77
CA SER A 149 -3.68 -5.99 -26.08
C SER A 149 -4.93 -6.52 -26.80
N LYS A 150 -4.81 -7.67 -27.49
CA LYS A 150 -5.91 -8.33 -28.22
C LYS A 150 -6.81 -9.21 -27.35
N TRP A 151 -6.48 -9.37 -26.07
CA TRP A 151 -7.27 -10.20 -25.18
C TRP A 151 -8.67 -9.65 -25.01
N ASN A 152 -9.67 -10.52 -25.20
CA ASN A 152 -11.04 -10.19 -24.82
C ASN A 152 -11.23 -10.39 -23.31
N THR A 153 -11.27 -9.29 -22.57
CA THR A 153 -11.43 -9.30 -21.11
C THR A 153 -12.87 -9.02 -20.64
N SER A 154 -13.85 -9.01 -21.55
CA SER A 154 -15.24 -8.62 -21.23
C SER A 154 -15.92 -9.52 -20.19
N ASN A 155 -15.46 -10.77 -20.04
CA ASN A 155 -16.01 -11.73 -19.08
C ASN A 155 -15.29 -11.72 -17.72
N ILE A 156 -14.22 -10.95 -17.58
CA ILE A 156 -13.42 -10.92 -16.35
C ILE A 156 -14.16 -10.16 -15.26
N THR A 157 -14.23 -10.79 -14.08
CA THR A 157 -14.84 -10.24 -12.87
C THR A 157 -13.81 -10.04 -11.75
N ILE A 158 -12.68 -10.76 -11.78
CA ILE A 158 -11.64 -10.73 -10.76
C ILE A 158 -10.27 -10.49 -11.41
N MET A 159 -9.62 -9.37 -11.05
CA MET A 159 -8.27 -8.99 -11.51
C MET A 159 -7.29 -8.75 -10.34
N GLY A 160 -7.70 -9.08 -9.12
CA GLY A 160 -6.89 -8.88 -7.93
C GLY A 160 -5.51 -9.55 -8.07
N TYR A 161 -4.45 -8.83 -7.72
CA TYR A 161 -3.06 -9.29 -7.78
C TYR A 161 -2.54 -9.67 -9.18
N CYS A 162 -3.25 -9.37 -10.28
CA CYS A 162 -2.89 -9.82 -11.64
C CYS A 162 -1.42 -9.53 -12.00
N PHE A 163 -0.89 -8.36 -11.63
CA PHE A 163 0.51 -7.95 -11.87
C PHE A 163 1.25 -7.63 -10.55
N PHE A 164 0.85 -8.27 -9.46
CA PHE A 164 1.47 -8.09 -8.14
C PHE A 164 2.97 -8.40 -8.21
N GLU A 165 3.84 -7.45 -7.87
CA GLU A 165 5.31 -7.54 -7.93
C GLU A 165 5.87 -7.84 -9.33
N ALA A 166 5.10 -7.64 -10.41
CA ALA A 166 5.57 -7.77 -11.79
C ALA A 166 6.38 -6.53 -12.22
N SER A 167 7.57 -6.38 -11.62
CA SER A 167 8.36 -5.14 -11.63
C SER A 167 8.69 -4.55 -13.01
N ASN A 168 8.82 -5.39 -14.04
CA ASN A 168 9.13 -4.97 -15.42
C ASN A 168 7.90 -4.90 -16.34
N PHE A 169 6.72 -5.29 -15.86
CA PHE A 169 5.52 -5.29 -16.68
C PHE A 169 5.11 -3.86 -17.07
N ASN A 170 4.99 -3.61 -18.37
CA ASN A 170 4.52 -2.34 -18.91
C ASN A 170 3.84 -2.50 -20.28
N CYS A 171 3.20 -3.64 -20.55
CA CYS A 171 2.45 -3.87 -21.79
C CYS A 171 1.18 -3.05 -21.86
N ASP A 172 0.83 -2.59 -23.06
CA ASP A 172 -0.41 -1.88 -23.30
C ASP A 172 -1.63 -2.77 -23.02
N ILE A 173 -2.42 -2.33 -22.03
CA ILE A 173 -3.68 -2.92 -21.59
C ILE A 173 -4.81 -1.89 -21.60
N SER A 174 -4.64 -0.80 -22.36
CA SER A 174 -5.61 0.29 -22.47
C SER A 174 -6.96 -0.18 -23.03
N ASN A 175 -6.94 -1.19 -23.91
CA ASN A 175 -8.13 -1.76 -24.55
C ASN A 175 -8.86 -2.83 -23.73
N TRP A 176 -8.39 -3.17 -22.52
CA TRP A 176 -9.08 -4.14 -21.69
C TRP A 176 -10.46 -3.64 -21.24
N ASP A 177 -11.49 -4.47 -21.40
CA ASP A 177 -12.84 -4.19 -20.92
C ASP A 177 -12.98 -4.57 -19.44
N THR A 178 -13.02 -3.57 -18.56
CA THR A 178 -13.14 -3.77 -17.12
C THR A 178 -14.57 -3.65 -16.58
N ARG A 179 -15.60 -3.52 -17.44
CA ARG A 179 -16.99 -3.22 -17.03
C ARG A 179 -17.63 -4.23 -16.08
N ASN A 180 -17.10 -5.44 -16.02
CA ASN A 180 -17.57 -6.53 -15.18
C ASN A 180 -16.66 -6.80 -13.97
N VAL A 181 -15.53 -6.10 -13.86
CA VAL A 181 -14.56 -6.30 -12.79
C VAL A 181 -15.08 -5.74 -11.46
N ILE A 182 -14.98 -6.55 -10.42
CA ILE A 182 -15.44 -6.24 -9.05
C ILE A 182 -14.25 -6.06 -8.11
N ASN A 183 -13.11 -6.72 -8.38
CA ASN A 183 -11.92 -6.71 -7.51
C ASN A 183 -10.65 -6.39 -8.30
N MET A 184 -9.98 -5.28 -7.91
CA MET A 184 -8.68 -4.84 -8.43
C MET A 184 -7.61 -4.70 -7.31
N THR A 185 -7.83 -5.37 -6.18
CA THR A 185 -6.95 -5.33 -5.00
C THR A 185 -5.51 -5.69 -5.39
N CYS A 186 -4.53 -4.88 -5.01
CA CYS A 186 -3.11 -5.11 -5.27
C CYS A 186 -2.73 -5.38 -6.75
N MET A 187 -3.54 -4.98 -7.73
CA MET A 187 -3.34 -5.38 -9.13
C MET A 187 -1.95 -5.01 -9.67
N PHE A 188 -1.41 -3.83 -9.33
CA PHE A 188 -0.09 -3.33 -9.72
C PHE A 188 0.82 -3.02 -8.52
N TYR A 189 0.58 -3.67 -7.38
CA TYR A 189 1.44 -3.54 -6.20
C TYR A 189 2.88 -3.88 -6.57
N PHE A 190 3.84 -2.99 -6.36
CA PHE A 190 5.25 -3.17 -6.76
C PHE A 190 5.50 -3.45 -8.26
N ALA A 191 4.55 -3.17 -9.16
CA ALA A 191 4.80 -3.17 -10.60
C ALA A 191 5.56 -1.88 -10.98
N THR A 192 6.84 -1.83 -10.63
CA THR A 192 7.62 -0.58 -10.58
C THR A 192 7.70 0.16 -11.91
N SER A 193 7.70 -0.55 -13.05
CA SER A 193 7.82 0.02 -14.39
C SER A 193 6.47 0.34 -15.05
N PHE A 194 5.35 -0.04 -14.45
CA PHE A 194 4.03 0.09 -15.07
C PHE A 194 3.60 1.57 -15.15
N ASN A 195 3.30 2.05 -16.36
CA ASN A 195 2.80 3.40 -16.62
C ASN A 195 1.89 3.51 -17.86
N GLN A 196 1.15 2.45 -18.18
CA GLN A 196 0.25 2.47 -19.33
C GLN A 196 -1.03 3.27 -19.09
N ASN A 197 -1.61 3.78 -20.17
CA ASN A 197 -2.84 4.56 -20.11
C ASN A 197 -4.06 3.70 -19.83
N ILE A 198 -4.54 3.76 -18.59
CA ILE A 198 -5.73 3.06 -18.09
C ILE A 198 -6.81 4.06 -17.62
N SER A 199 -6.72 5.32 -18.06
CA SER A 199 -7.63 6.40 -17.64
C SER A 199 -9.10 6.13 -17.97
N ASN A 200 -9.37 5.36 -19.04
CA ASN A 200 -10.70 5.08 -19.56
C ASN A 200 -11.30 3.74 -19.09
N TRP A 201 -10.64 3.04 -18.16
CA TRP A 201 -11.21 1.82 -17.61
C TRP A 201 -12.54 2.08 -16.89
N ASN A 202 -13.52 1.19 -17.11
CA ASN A 202 -14.79 1.24 -16.40
C ASN A 202 -14.65 0.57 -15.03
N THR A 203 -14.73 1.37 -13.97
CA THR A 203 -14.60 0.90 -12.57
C THR A 203 -15.92 0.89 -11.80
N SER A 204 -17.06 1.13 -12.45
CA SER A 204 -18.38 1.31 -11.81
C SER A 204 -18.89 0.11 -10.99
N LYS A 205 -18.25 -1.07 -11.10
CA LYS A 205 -18.53 -2.27 -10.31
C LYS A 205 -17.45 -2.62 -9.28
N VAL A 206 -16.32 -1.91 -9.29
CA VAL A 206 -15.17 -2.24 -8.45
C VAL A 206 -15.44 -1.84 -7.00
N ILE A 207 -15.33 -2.81 -6.11
CA ILE A 207 -15.57 -2.64 -4.66
C ILE A 207 -14.25 -2.35 -3.92
N ASN A 208 -13.15 -2.99 -4.35
CA ASN A 208 -11.87 -2.92 -3.65
C ASN A 208 -10.72 -2.51 -4.59
N MET A 209 -10.07 -1.39 -4.26
CA MET A 209 -8.88 -0.84 -4.93
C MET A 209 -7.69 -0.69 -3.95
N SER A 210 -7.75 -1.35 -2.79
CA SER A 210 -6.68 -1.31 -1.79
C SER A 210 -5.35 -1.73 -2.42
N PHE A 211 -4.29 -0.97 -2.12
CA PHE A 211 -2.92 -1.23 -2.57
C PHE A 211 -2.72 -1.30 -4.11
N MET A 212 -3.69 -0.88 -4.94
CA MET A 212 -3.67 -1.11 -6.39
C MET A 212 -2.36 -0.64 -7.06
N PHE A 213 -1.85 0.54 -6.72
CA PHE A 213 -0.60 1.11 -7.26
C PHE A 213 0.47 1.35 -6.18
N CYS A 214 0.36 0.67 -5.04
CA CYS A 214 1.33 0.80 -3.97
C CYS A 214 2.73 0.38 -4.45
N ASN A 215 3.71 1.28 -4.36
CA ASN A 215 5.06 1.14 -4.92
C ASN A 215 5.13 0.94 -6.45
N ALA A 216 4.09 1.29 -7.21
CA ALA A 216 4.18 1.42 -8.67
C ALA A 216 4.93 2.72 -9.02
N ARG A 217 6.26 2.63 -8.99
CA ARG A 217 7.16 3.80 -8.96
C ARG A 217 7.12 4.67 -10.21
N GLU A 218 6.77 4.13 -11.37
CA GLU A 218 6.63 4.91 -12.60
C GLU A 218 5.17 5.28 -12.94
N PHE A 219 4.19 4.78 -12.19
CA PHE A 219 2.78 5.02 -12.50
C PHE A 219 2.41 6.50 -12.27
N ASN A 220 2.13 7.19 -13.37
CA ASN A 220 1.66 8.57 -13.38
C ASN A 220 0.85 8.85 -14.66
N GLN A 221 -0.48 8.89 -14.52
CA GLN A 221 -1.41 9.27 -15.58
C GLN A 221 -1.88 10.70 -15.36
N ASN A 222 -2.15 11.45 -16.43
CA ASN A 222 -2.60 12.84 -16.30
C ASN A 222 -3.95 12.96 -15.60
N GLU A 223 -4.85 12.01 -15.85
CA GLU A 223 -6.21 11.97 -15.31
C GLU A 223 -6.70 10.52 -15.24
N LEU A 224 -7.50 10.20 -14.23
CA LEU A 224 -8.24 8.94 -14.13
C LEU A 224 -9.75 9.23 -14.16
N ILE A 225 -10.44 8.75 -15.19
CA ILE A 225 -11.86 9.00 -15.43
C ILE A 225 -12.67 7.79 -14.92
N TRP A 226 -12.50 7.52 -13.63
CA TRP A 226 -13.01 6.32 -12.98
C TRP A 226 -14.25 6.63 -12.15
N ASP A 227 -15.29 5.82 -12.32
CA ASP A 227 -16.44 5.78 -11.41
C ASP A 227 -16.10 4.90 -10.21
N THR A 228 -15.87 5.51 -9.05
CA THR A 228 -15.57 4.82 -7.80
C THR A 228 -16.75 4.77 -6.83
N SER A 229 -17.98 5.04 -7.29
CA SER A 229 -19.19 5.14 -6.45
C SER A 229 -19.58 3.86 -5.71
N LYS A 230 -18.97 2.72 -6.03
CA LYS A 230 -19.11 1.44 -5.30
C LYS A 230 -17.88 1.05 -4.49
N THR A 231 -16.77 1.76 -4.62
CA THR A 231 -15.53 1.41 -3.95
C THR A 231 -15.61 1.74 -2.46
N THR A 232 -15.31 0.77 -1.61
CA THR A 232 -15.34 0.92 -0.14
C THR A 232 -13.94 0.99 0.46
N ALA A 233 -12.91 0.54 -0.26
CA ALA A 233 -11.54 0.47 0.23
C ALA A 233 -10.53 1.04 -0.78
N MET A 234 -9.79 2.07 -0.36
CA MET A 234 -8.72 2.75 -1.10
C MET A 234 -7.42 2.89 -0.28
N ASN A 235 -7.29 2.16 0.82
CA ASN A 235 -6.09 2.21 1.65
C ASN A 235 -4.85 1.83 0.82
N TYR A 236 -3.77 2.59 0.99
CA TYR A 236 -2.49 2.45 0.29
C TYR A 236 -2.55 2.56 -1.24
N MET A 237 -3.66 2.99 -1.84
CA MET A 237 -3.86 2.92 -3.30
C MET A 237 -2.69 3.51 -4.11
N PHE A 238 -2.15 4.67 -3.71
CA PHE A 238 -1.03 5.34 -4.38
C PHE A 238 0.23 5.45 -3.50
N TYR A 239 0.32 4.68 -2.42
CA TYR A 239 1.44 4.75 -1.48
C TYR A 239 2.78 4.52 -2.20
N LYS A 240 3.73 5.45 -2.07
CA LYS A 240 5.06 5.42 -2.72
C LYS A 240 5.02 5.27 -4.25
N SER A 241 3.97 5.77 -4.90
CA SER A 241 3.91 5.89 -6.37
C SER A 241 4.34 7.30 -6.84
N LYS A 242 4.62 7.46 -8.14
CA LYS A 242 4.81 8.78 -8.77
C LYS A 242 3.51 9.47 -9.17
N PHE A 243 2.36 8.94 -8.76
CA PHE A 243 1.06 9.41 -9.21
C PHE A 243 0.79 10.86 -8.76
N ASN A 244 0.50 11.73 -9.72
CA ASN A 244 0.04 13.10 -9.50
C ASN A 244 -1.08 13.48 -10.48
N GLY A 245 -1.84 12.50 -10.96
CA GLY A 245 -2.94 12.69 -11.90
C GLY A 245 -4.20 13.26 -11.28
N ASN A 246 -5.00 13.95 -12.10
CA ASN A 246 -6.32 14.42 -11.68
C ASN A 246 -7.25 13.24 -11.38
N ILE A 247 -7.99 13.33 -10.26
CA ILE A 247 -8.94 12.33 -9.78
C ILE A 247 -10.30 12.96 -9.43
N ILE A 248 -10.70 13.99 -10.19
CA ILE A 248 -11.94 14.73 -9.96
C ILE A 248 -13.20 13.85 -10.07
N TYR A 249 -13.12 12.72 -10.78
CA TYR A 249 -14.22 11.77 -10.94
C TYR A 249 -14.38 10.76 -9.80
N PHE A 250 -13.43 10.72 -8.85
CA PHE A 250 -13.51 9.79 -7.74
C PHE A 250 -14.65 10.19 -6.80
N ASP A 251 -15.66 9.32 -6.70
CA ASP A 251 -16.66 9.33 -5.64
C ASP A 251 -16.15 8.51 -4.45
N THR A 252 -15.88 9.18 -3.33
CA THR A 252 -15.38 8.57 -2.10
C THR A 252 -16.46 8.34 -1.04
N SER A 253 -17.74 8.55 -1.37
CA SER A 253 -18.86 8.54 -0.40
C SER A 253 -19.03 7.23 0.38
N LYS A 254 -18.52 6.11 -0.16
CA LYS A 254 -18.55 4.78 0.49
C LYS A 254 -17.21 4.35 1.07
N VAL A 255 -16.15 5.14 0.92
CA VAL A 255 -14.82 4.78 1.39
C VAL A 255 -14.78 4.91 2.92
N THR A 256 -14.38 3.84 3.60
CA THR A 256 -14.33 3.82 5.08
C THR A 256 -12.91 4.02 5.63
N THR A 257 -11.88 3.82 4.81
CA THR A 257 -10.48 4.05 5.19
C THR A 257 -9.69 4.68 4.06
N MET A 258 -8.92 5.72 4.39
CA MET A 258 -7.97 6.41 3.50
C MET A 258 -6.52 6.23 3.97
N LYS A 259 -6.27 5.22 4.81
CA LYS A 259 -4.97 4.94 5.40
C LYS A 259 -3.89 4.84 4.33
N TYR A 260 -2.81 5.62 4.49
CA TYR A 260 -1.67 5.68 3.54
C TYR A 260 -2.00 6.02 2.07
N MET A 261 -3.22 6.45 1.74
CA MET A 261 -3.68 6.55 0.33
C MET A 261 -2.68 7.31 -0.58
N PHE A 262 -2.09 8.40 -0.10
CA PHE A 262 -1.11 9.22 -0.82
C PHE A 262 0.26 9.29 -0.13
N GLY A 263 0.52 8.45 0.88
CA GLY A 263 1.77 8.49 1.63
C GLY A 263 2.98 8.20 0.73
N GLY A 264 4.06 8.96 0.88
CA GLY A 264 5.32 8.80 0.13
C GLY A 264 5.18 9.03 -1.38
N SER A 265 4.02 9.49 -1.84
CA SER A 265 3.80 9.88 -3.24
C SER A 265 4.18 11.35 -3.47
N VAL A 266 4.13 11.77 -4.73
CA VAL A 266 4.29 13.17 -5.15
C VAL A 266 2.94 13.88 -5.38
N PHE A 267 1.84 13.26 -4.94
CA PHE A 267 0.48 13.73 -5.20
C PHE A 267 0.22 15.11 -4.59
N ASN A 268 -0.27 16.05 -5.41
CA ASN A 268 -0.61 17.41 -5.02
C ASN A 268 -1.81 17.96 -5.83
N GLN A 269 -2.77 17.11 -6.20
CA GLN A 269 -3.97 17.53 -6.91
C GLN A 269 -5.12 17.87 -5.95
N ASN A 270 -6.04 18.72 -6.41
CA ASN A 270 -7.20 19.13 -5.63
C ASN A 270 -8.12 17.92 -5.35
N ILE A 271 -8.42 17.70 -4.08
CA ILE A 271 -9.30 16.63 -3.58
C ILE A 271 -10.41 17.18 -2.68
N ASN A 272 -10.68 18.48 -2.73
CA ASN A 272 -11.69 19.11 -1.88
C ASN A 272 -13.12 18.67 -2.25
N HIS A 273 -13.33 17.90 -3.32
CA HIS A 273 -14.62 17.28 -3.66
C HIS A 273 -14.85 15.94 -2.94
N PHE A 274 -13.84 15.37 -2.29
CA PHE A 274 -13.98 14.09 -1.60
C PHE A 274 -15.04 14.15 -0.51
N ASN A 275 -16.00 13.23 -0.58
CA ASN A 275 -16.90 12.96 0.52
C ASN A 275 -16.21 12.00 1.50
N THR A 276 -15.79 12.52 2.66
CA THR A 276 -15.12 11.72 3.70
C THR A 276 -16.04 11.33 4.86
N SER A 277 -17.36 11.53 4.75
CA SER A 277 -18.28 11.33 5.88
C SER A 277 -18.33 9.89 6.40
N ALA A 278 -17.96 8.90 5.57
CA ALA A 278 -17.90 7.49 5.96
C ALA A 278 -16.52 7.05 6.50
N VAL A 279 -15.49 7.91 6.41
CA VAL A 279 -14.11 7.56 6.74
C VAL A 279 -13.91 7.52 8.25
N THR A 280 -13.35 6.41 8.75
CA THR A 280 -13.00 6.22 10.17
C THR A 280 -11.49 6.22 10.43
N ASP A 281 -10.67 5.94 9.42
CA ASP A 281 -9.21 5.90 9.53
C ASP A 281 -8.54 6.75 8.43
N MET A 282 -7.89 7.85 8.85
CA MET A 282 -7.08 8.74 8.01
C MET A 282 -5.58 8.64 8.33
N SER A 283 -5.17 7.61 9.06
CA SER A 283 -3.78 7.45 9.51
C SER A 283 -2.83 7.43 8.31
N PHE A 284 -1.76 8.20 8.39
CA PHE A 284 -0.70 8.26 7.37
C PHE A 284 -1.15 8.68 5.96
N MET A 285 -2.34 9.26 5.78
CA MET A 285 -2.90 9.56 4.44
C MET A 285 -1.92 10.34 3.54
N PHE A 286 -1.19 11.31 4.10
CA PHE A 286 -0.16 12.12 3.42
C PHE A 286 1.24 11.93 4.03
N TYR A 287 1.50 10.80 4.69
CA TYR A 287 2.78 10.49 5.33
C TYR A 287 3.95 10.61 4.34
N ASN A 288 4.97 11.43 4.62
CA ASN A 288 6.11 11.71 3.74
C ASN A 288 5.73 12.18 2.32
N ASN A 289 4.53 12.73 2.13
CA ASN A 289 4.19 13.42 0.88
C ASN A 289 4.69 14.87 0.96
N ASN A 290 5.94 15.07 0.55
CA ASN A 290 6.60 16.39 0.61
C ASN A 290 5.92 17.46 -0.24
N ALA A 291 5.14 17.09 -1.27
CA ALA A 291 4.57 18.04 -2.23
C ALA A 291 3.16 18.51 -1.85
N PHE A 292 2.41 17.72 -1.08
CA PHE A 292 1.00 17.97 -0.82
C PHE A 292 0.76 19.28 -0.07
N ASN A 293 -0.04 20.18 -0.67
CA ASN A 293 -0.43 21.45 -0.06
C ASN A 293 -1.78 21.96 -0.62
N GLN A 294 -2.80 21.09 -0.65
CA GLN A 294 -4.13 21.40 -1.17
C GLN A 294 -5.17 21.62 -0.07
N GLU A 295 -6.20 22.40 -0.39
CA GLU A 295 -7.31 22.69 0.53
C GLU A 295 -8.10 21.42 0.90
N LEU A 296 -8.53 21.34 2.17
CA LEU A 296 -9.28 20.21 2.74
C LEU A 296 -10.57 20.69 3.45
N SER A 297 -11.11 21.84 3.07
CA SER A 297 -12.23 22.50 3.76
C SER A 297 -13.54 21.69 3.75
N ASN A 298 -13.72 20.80 2.77
CA ASN A 298 -14.92 19.96 2.65
C ASN A 298 -14.78 18.60 3.33
N PHE A 299 -13.62 18.28 3.91
CA PHE A 299 -13.44 17.02 4.62
C PHE A 299 -14.35 17.01 5.86
N ASN A 300 -15.30 16.08 5.88
CA ASN A 300 -16.04 15.73 7.07
C ASN A 300 -15.25 14.68 7.86
N THR A 301 -14.68 15.07 8.99
CA THR A 301 -13.90 14.17 9.85
C THR A 301 -14.66 13.67 11.08
N SER A 302 -15.97 13.93 11.19
CA SER A 302 -16.74 13.65 12.41
C SER A 302 -16.77 12.18 12.82
N ASN A 303 -16.52 11.26 11.88
CA ASN A 303 -16.47 9.81 12.10
C ASN A 303 -15.05 9.25 12.22
N VAL A 304 -14.02 10.10 12.07
CA VAL A 304 -12.62 9.68 12.13
C VAL A 304 -12.22 9.35 13.57
N ILE A 305 -11.65 8.16 13.76
CA ILE A 305 -11.21 7.62 15.06
C ILE A 305 -9.69 7.82 15.25
N THR A 306 -8.92 7.83 14.16
CA THR A 306 -7.46 8.01 14.19
C THR A 306 -6.97 8.91 13.06
N MET A 307 -6.10 9.85 13.42
CA MET A 307 -5.35 10.73 12.50
C MET A 307 -3.84 10.55 12.66
N LYS A 308 -3.41 9.40 13.21
CA LYS A 308 -2.01 9.08 13.45
C LYS A 308 -1.16 9.37 12.21
N ALA A 309 -0.16 10.23 12.36
CA ALA A 309 0.81 10.58 11.32
C ALA A 309 0.20 11.07 10.00
N MET A 310 -1.03 11.60 9.99
CA MET A 310 -1.74 11.97 8.75
C MET A 310 -0.92 12.91 7.84
N PHE A 311 -0.22 13.89 8.42
CA PHE A 311 0.65 14.85 7.72
C PHE A 311 2.11 14.72 8.13
N SER A 312 2.50 13.60 8.74
CA SER A 312 3.90 13.43 9.17
C SER A 312 4.81 13.43 7.94
N GLY A 313 5.80 14.30 7.90
CA GLY A 313 6.72 14.47 6.77
C GLY A 313 6.09 15.20 5.57
N ALA A 314 4.86 15.72 5.68
CA ALA A 314 4.25 16.55 4.63
C ALA A 314 4.84 17.97 4.67
N SER A 315 6.12 18.08 4.29
CA SER A 315 6.93 19.27 4.52
C SER A 315 6.42 20.56 3.83
N SER A 316 5.67 20.46 2.73
CA SER A 316 5.04 21.64 2.08
C SER A 316 3.66 21.99 2.62
N PHE A 317 3.04 21.13 3.44
CA PHE A 317 1.65 21.32 3.85
C PHE A 317 1.50 22.48 4.84
N ASN A 318 0.67 23.46 4.49
CA ASN A 318 0.35 24.59 5.36
C ASN A 318 -1.06 25.13 5.09
N LYS A 319 -2.06 24.23 5.11
CA LYS A 319 -3.47 24.60 4.89
C LYS A 319 -4.26 24.61 6.19
N ASN A 320 -5.34 25.39 6.17
CA ASN A 320 -6.23 25.55 7.30
C ASN A 320 -7.00 24.23 7.56
N LEU A 321 -7.05 23.81 8.83
CA LEU A 321 -7.73 22.61 9.31
C LEU A 321 -8.82 22.90 10.35
N THR A 322 -9.25 24.15 10.51
CA THR A 322 -10.25 24.54 11.53
C THR A 322 -11.62 23.91 11.31
N ASN A 323 -11.89 23.34 10.12
CA ASN A 323 -13.11 22.61 9.80
C ASN A 323 -13.13 21.15 10.32
N PHE A 324 -12.00 20.61 10.79
CA PHE A 324 -11.92 19.22 11.22
C PHE A 324 -12.65 19.02 12.55
N ASP A 325 -13.78 18.30 12.52
CA ASP A 325 -14.41 17.73 13.71
C ASP A 325 -13.60 16.51 14.17
N THR A 326 -12.79 16.68 15.21
CA THR A 326 -11.94 15.61 15.76
C THR A 326 -12.51 14.98 17.03
N LYS A 327 -13.81 15.16 17.33
CA LYS A 327 -14.39 14.72 18.62
C LYS A 327 -14.20 13.23 18.90
N ASN A 328 -14.14 12.40 17.87
CA ASN A 328 -14.00 10.94 17.97
C ASN A 328 -12.55 10.46 17.89
N VAL A 329 -11.59 11.35 17.63
CA VAL A 329 -10.19 10.98 17.47
C VAL A 329 -9.56 10.66 18.83
N SER A 330 -8.94 9.48 18.93
CA SER A 330 -8.24 9.02 20.14
C SER A 330 -6.71 9.04 20.02
N ASP A 331 -6.16 8.94 18.81
CA ASP A 331 -4.71 8.95 18.53
C ASP A 331 -4.36 10.08 17.54
N MET A 332 -3.59 11.06 18.03
CA MET A 332 -3.00 12.16 17.24
C MET A 332 -1.47 12.05 17.18
N SER A 333 -0.90 10.89 17.50
CA SER A 333 0.55 10.69 17.49
C SER A 333 1.11 11.00 16.10
N TYR A 334 2.23 11.71 16.06
CA TYR A 334 2.96 12.09 14.86
C TYR A 334 2.18 12.94 13.85
N MET A 335 0.99 13.46 14.16
CA MET A 335 0.08 14.06 13.17
C MET A 335 0.75 15.06 12.21
N PHE A 336 1.65 15.91 12.72
CA PHE A 336 2.46 16.88 11.96
C PHE A 336 3.97 16.68 12.15
N ASN A 337 4.41 15.49 12.55
CA ASN A 337 5.83 15.23 12.79
C ASN A 337 6.64 15.42 11.49
N CYS A 338 7.68 16.25 11.49
CA CYS A 338 8.45 16.67 10.31
C CYS A 338 7.65 17.46 9.25
N ALA A 339 6.47 18.00 9.58
CA ALA A 339 5.74 18.93 8.72
C ALA A 339 6.36 20.34 8.86
N THR A 340 7.56 20.51 8.32
CA THR A 340 8.46 21.64 8.63
C THR A 340 7.86 23.02 8.32
N ASN A 341 7.01 23.15 7.29
CA ASN A 341 6.33 24.41 6.95
C ASN A 341 4.96 24.60 7.60
N PHE A 342 4.43 23.62 8.32
CA PHE A 342 3.09 23.71 8.88
C PHE A 342 3.03 24.78 9.98
N ASN A 343 2.21 25.81 9.75
CA ASN A 343 1.97 26.89 10.71
C ASN A 343 0.52 27.42 10.62
N SER A 344 -0.41 26.55 10.22
CA SER A 344 -1.83 26.89 10.12
C SER A 344 -2.54 26.62 11.44
N ALA A 345 -3.58 27.41 11.73
CA ALA A 345 -4.35 27.28 12.96
C ALA A 345 -5.00 25.90 13.08
N VAL A 346 -4.99 25.36 14.30
CA VAL A 346 -5.61 24.08 14.65
C VAL A 346 -6.65 24.32 15.75
N ASN A 347 -7.90 23.92 15.50
CA ASN A 347 -8.99 24.03 16.47
C ASN A 347 -9.63 22.65 16.72
N PHE A 348 -8.81 21.73 17.22
CA PHE A 348 -9.21 20.34 17.40
C PHE A 348 -9.96 20.11 18.72
N MET A 349 -11.03 19.33 18.65
CA MET A 349 -11.67 18.74 19.82
C MET A 349 -10.84 17.54 20.29
N THR A 350 -10.17 17.68 21.44
CA THR A 350 -9.19 16.69 21.93
C THR A 350 -9.65 15.90 23.16
N HIS A 351 -10.94 15.97 23.52
CA HIS A 351 -11.43 15.40 24.78
C HIS A 351 -11.32 13.85 24.85
N ASN A 352 -11.22 13.19 23.69
CA ASN A 352 -11.03 11.74 23.57
C ASN A 352 -9.58 11.34 23.26
N VAL A 353 -8.68 12.28 23.05
CA VAL A 353 -7.29 12.00 22.68
C VAL A 353 -6.51 11.44 23.86
N ILE A 354 -5.89 10.28 23.64
CA ILE A 354 -5.10 9.55 24.63
C ILE A 354 -3.60 9.82 24.44
N THR A 355 -3.15 10.10 23.21
CA THR A 355 -1.74 10.36 22.91
C THR A 355 -1.57 11.45 21.86
N MET A 356 -0.59 12.33 22.12
CA MET A 356 -0.07 13.36 21.23
C MET A 356 1.44 13.19 21.02
N LYS A 357 1.95 11.97 21.17
CA LYS A 357 3.37 11.65 20.99
C LYS A 357 3.86 12.17 19.64
N CYS A 358 4.95 12.95 19.64
CA CYS A 358 5.53 13.56 18.43
C CYS A 358 4.55 14.40 17.59
N MET A 359 3.41 14.87 18.12
CA MET A 359 2.38 15.52 17.30
C MET A 359 2.92 16.68 16.43
N PHE A 360 3.85 17.48 16.97
CA PHE A 360 4.55 18.58 16.30
C PHE A 360 6.08 18.41 16.34
N GLY A 361 6.58 17.17 16.50
CA GLY A 361 8.02 16.90 16.46
C GLY A 361 8.61 17.33 15.11
N ASP A 362 9.75 18.02 15.10
CA ASP A 362 10.40 18.60 13.91
C ASP A 362 9.48 19.51 13.05
N ALA A 363 8.34 19.99 13.57
CA ALA A 363 7.49 20.98 12.91
C ALA A 363 8.09 22.39 13.13
N HIS A 364 9.24 22.65 12.48
CA HIS A 364 10.10 23.80 12.80
C HIS A 364 9.39 25.17 12.77
N ASN A 365 8.42 25.37 11.88
CA ASN A 365 7.72 26.66 11.72
C ASN A 365 6.42 26.75 12.53
N PHE A 366 5.98 25.68 13.21
CA PHE A 366 4.70 25.69 13.91
C PHE A 366 4.75 26.65 15.11
N ASN A 367 3.89 27.68 15.09
CA ASN A 367 3.78 28.67 16.16
C ASN A 367 2.35 29.19 16.30
N GLN A 368 1.38 28.28 16.29
CA GLN A 368 -0.04 28.61 16.48
C GLN A 368 -0.52 28.28 17.89
N ASN A 369 -1.54 28.99 18.35
CA ASN A 369 -2.16 28.73 19.64
C ASN A 369 -2.73 27.30 19.65
N ILE A 370 -2.55 26.60 20.77
CA ILE A 370 -3.19 25.31 21.02
C ILE A 370 -4.19 25.48 22.16
N ASN A 371 -5.47 25.25 21.87
CA ASN A 371 -6.56 25.32 22.85
C ASN A 371 -7.15 23.93 23.05
N PHE A 372 -6.33 22.99 23.49
CA PHE A 372 -6.70 21.58 23.60
C PHE A 372 -7.21 21.27 25.01
N TYR A 373 -8.42 20.72 25.10
CA TYR A 373 -8.97 20.14 26.32
C TYR A 373 -8.74 18.63 26.32
N THR A 374 -7.90 18.12 27.22
CA THR A 374 -7.29 16.78 27.10
C THR A 374 -7.43 15.93 28.38
N PRO A 375 -8.65 15.57 28.80
CA PRO A 375 -8.91 14.86 30.06
C PRO A 375 -8.52 13.38 30.05
N LYS A 376 -8.07 12.83 28.92
CA LYS A 376 -7.63 11.42 28.77
C LYS A 376 -6.16 11.29 28.32
N LEU A 377 -5.46 12.41 28.18
CA LEU A 377 -4.12 12.44 27.60
C LEU A 377 -3.11 11.79 28.53
N ASN A 378 -2.41 10.81 28.00
CA ASN A 378 -1.45 9.96 28.70
C ASN A 378 0.00 10.21 28.25
N ASP A 379 0.21 10.45 26.96
CA ASP A 379 1.55 10.54 26.37
C ASP A 379 1.70 11.82 25.52
N THR A 380 2.64 12.68 25.92
CA THR A 380 3.08 13.89 25.19
C THR A 380 4.57 13.83 24.87
N SER A 381 5.18 12.65 24.90
CA SER A 381 6.61 12.48 24.60
C SER A 381 6.92 13.03 23.21
N PHE A 382 8.02 13.78 23.10
CA PHE A 382 8.46 14.44 21.87
C PHE A 382 7.43 15.38 21.20
N MET A 383 6.35 15.79 21.88
CA MET A 383 5.24 16.53 21.24
C MET A 383 5.72 17.79 20.49
N PHE A 384 6.71 18.51 21.02
CA PHE A 384 7.35 19.69 20.41
C PHE A 384 8.87 19.52 20.24
N TYR A 385 9.33 18.27 20.09
CA TYR A 385 10.74 17.96 19.79
C TYR A 385 11.20 18.79 18.59
N ASN A 386 12.32 19.53 18.68
CA ASN A 386 12.84 20.40 17.62
C ASN A 386 11.82 21.37 17.00
N ALA A 387 10.76 21.77 17.72
CA ALA A 387 9.80 22.78 17.27
C ALA A 387 10.41 24.19 17.45
N ARG A 388 11.32 24.56 16.54
CA ARG A 388 12.22 25.73 16.66
C ARG A 388 11.51 27.07 16.79
N SER A 389 10.28 27.22 16.28
CA SER A 389 9.52 28.47 16.31
C SER A 389 8.41 28.49 17.37
N PHE A 390 8.13 27.37 18.03
CA PHE A 390 6.97 27.26 18.91
C PHE A 390 7.19 28.04 20.22
N ASN A 391 6.36 29.05 20.47
CA ASN A 391 6.38 29.83 21.72
C ASN A 391 4.98 30.26 22.15
N LYS A 392 4.02 29.31 22.13
CA LYS A 392 2.64 29.57 22.53
C LYS A 392 2.32 28.94 23.87
N ASN A 393 1.42 29.59 24.59
CA ASN A 393 0.94 29.13 25.88
C ASN A 393 0.26 27.75 25.71
N ILE A 394 0.57 26.82 26.62
CA ILE A 394 0.06 25.44 26.60
C ILE A 394 -0.78 25.11 27.83
N THR A 395 -1.17 26.09 28.66
CA THR A 395 -1.87 25.86 29.94
C THR A 395 -3.25 25.25 29.79
N SER A 396 -3.78 25.17 28.56
CA SER A 396 -5.00 24.41 28.29
C SER A 396 -4.78 22.89 28.39
N LEU A 397 -3.56 22.40 28.14
CA LEU A 397 -3.23 20.99 28.24
C LEU A 397 -3.36 20.52 29.69
N ASN A 398 -4.15 19.48 29.92
CA ASN A 398 -4.22 18.84 31.22
C ASN A 398 -3.00 17.92 31.42
N LEU A 399 -1.91 18.51 31.90
CA LEU A 399 -0.68 17.79 32.21
C LEU A 399 -0.72 17.04 33.55
N SER A 400 -1.83 17.10 34.31
CA SER A 400 -1.93 16.44 35.64
C SER A 400 -2.15 14.92 35.57
N ILE A 401 -2.43 14.40 34.38
CA ILE A 401 -2.77 12.98 34.14
C ILE A 401 -1.85 12.29 33.13
N VAL A 402 -0.87 13.04 32.61
CA VAL A 402 0.09 12.56 31.60
C VAL A 402 1.17 11.74 32.31
N LYS A 403 1.42 10.53 31.82
CA LYS A 403 2.47 9.63 32.34
C LYS A 403 3.83 9.91 31.72
N ASN A 404 3.87 10.25 30.42
CA ASN A 404 5.13 10.41 29.69
C ASN A 404 5.21 11.80 29.03
N MET A 405 6.21 12.58 29.44
CA MET A 405 6.58 13.89 28.89
C MET A 405 8.04 13.93 28.40
N SER A 406 8.70 12.78 28.22
CA SER A 406 10.11 12.76 27.81
C SER A 406 10.32 13.43 26.46
N HIS A 407 11.41 14.20 26.35
CA HIS A 407 11.77 14.97 25.17
C HIS A 407 10.70 15.96 24.65
N MET A 408 9.67 16.31 25.44
CA MET A 408 8.53 17.10 24.96
C MET A 408 8.96 18.42 24.28
N PHE A 409 10.01 19.09 24.77
CA PHE A 409 10.59 20.32 24.24
C PHE A 409 12.09 20.18 23.94
N ASP A 410 12.59 18.96 23.74
CA ASP A 410 14.00 18.75 23.42
C ASP A 410 14.34 19.42 22.08
N GLY A 411 15.39 20.24 22.06
CA GLY A 411 15.81 21.05 20.91
C GLY A 411 14.89 22.23 20.59
N ALA A 412 13.90 22.56 21.42
CA ALA A 412 13.05 23.73 21.22
C ALA A 412 13.86 25.03 21.41
N SER A 413 13.93 25.85 20.35
CA SER A 413 14.86 26.98 20.33
C SER A 413 14.32 28.24 21.03
N VAL A 414 13.02 28.50 20.95
CA VAL A 414 12.41 29.78 21.40
C VAL A 414 11.33 29.61 22.46
N PHE A 415 10.99 28.37 22.83
CA PHE A 415 9.91 28.11 23.77
C PHE A 415 10.27 28.65 25.17
N ASN A 416 9.48 29.61 25.64
CA ASN A 416 9.67 30.23 26.95
C ASN A 416 8.33 30.59 27.61
N GLN A 417 7.38 29.65 27.59
CA GLN A 417 6.07 29.83 28.22
C GLN A 417 5.98 29.05 29.53
N PRO A 418 5.17 29.52 30.50
CA PRO A 418 4.93 28.78 31.73
C PRO A 418 4.37 27.38 31.49
N ILE A 419 4.86 26.41 32.25
CA ILE A 419 4.36 25.02 32.25
C ILE A 419 3.80 24.74 33.64
N ILE A 420 2.53 24.33 33.69
CA ILE A 420 1.81 24.08 34.94
C ILE A 420 1.58 22.57 35.07
N ILE A 421 2.31 21.92 35.98
CA ILE A 421 2.14 20.50 36.30
C ILE A 421 1.72 20.42 37.77
N ARG A 422 0.41 20.52 38.03
CA ARG A 422 -0.15 20.46 39.38
C ARG A 422 -0.71 19.08 39.68
N ASN A 423 -0.34 18.51 40.83
CA ASN A 423 -0.92 17.29 41.39
C ASN A 423 -0.86 16.06 40.47
N ASN A 424 0.14 15.99 39.57
CA ASN A 424 0.34 14.81 38.75
C ASN A 424 0.92 13.66 39.61
N ARG A 425 0.11 12.63 39.87
CA ARG A 425 0.50 11.43 40.64
C ARG A 425 0.83 10.22 39.77
N VAL A 426 0.71 10.36 38.46
CA VAL A 426 0.87 9.29 37.48
C VAL A 426 2.06 9.52 36.55
N LEU A 427 2.78 10.63 36.71
CA LEU A 427 3.95 10.97 35.93
C LEU A 427 5.05 9.94 36.15
N GLU A 428 5.44 9.24 35.09
CA GLU A 428 6.42 8.16 35.07
C GLU A 428 7.74 8.60 34.42
N ASP A 429 7.70 9.44 33.38
CA ASP A 429 8.89 9.85 32.62
C ASP A 429 8.88 11.33 32.20
N THR A 430 9.92 12.06 32.59
CA THR A 430 10.23 13.45 32.20
C THR A 430 11.64 13.59 31.62
N SER A 431 12.29 12.47 31.30
CA SER A 431 13.68 12.46 30.84
C SER A 431 13.85 13.35 29.62
N PHE A 432 14.87 14.20 29.64
CA PHE A 432 15.22 15.08 28.53
C PHE A 432 14.11 16.03 28.07
N MET A 433 13.08 16.30 28.90
CA MET A 433 11.96 17.15 28.51
C MET A 433 12.39 18.50 27.91
N PHE A 434 13.50 19.09 28.39
CA PHE A 434 14.08 20.33 27.88
C PHE A 434 15.53 20.17 27.39
N HIS A 435 15.94 18.95 27.04
CA HIS A 435 17.29 18.71 26.52
C HIS A 435 17.58 19.62 25.33
N ASN A 436 18.77 20.22 25.24
CA ASN A 436 19.14 21.19 24.19
C ASN A 436 18.18 22.39 23.98
N ALA A 437 17.24 22.67 24.89
CA ALA A 437 16.39 23.85 24.79
C ALA A 437 17.23 25.11 25.08
N SER A 438 17.12 26.15 24.22
CA SER A 438 17.99 27.33 24.30
C SER A 438 17.39 28.54 25.01
N CYS A 439 16.06 28.65 25.12
CA CYS A 439 15.39 29.85 25.65
C CYS A 439 14.50 29.62 26.87
N PHE A 440 14.37 28.39 27.36
CA PHE A 440 13.50 28.11 28.52
C PHE A 440 14.14 28.62 29.82
N ASN A 441 13.61 29.70 30.39
CA ASN A 441 14.13 30.35 31.60
C ASN A 441 13.09 30.50 32.73
N GLN A 442 12.00 29.72 32.68
CA GLN A 442 10.92 29.79 33.66
C GLN A 442 11.26 29.07 34.97
N ASP A 443 10.79 29.65 36.09
CA ASP A 443 10.92 29.07 37.42
C ASP A 443 10.16 27.74 37.55
N THR A 444 10.85 26.71 38.06
CA THR A 444 10.34 25.33 38.14
C THR A 444 9.42 25.09 39.35
N TYR A 445 9.15 26.11 40.17
CA TYR A 445 8.20 26.05 41.31
C TYR A 445 6.77 25.65 40.90
N CYS A 446 6.45 25.69 39.60
CA CYS A 446 5.18 25.21 39.05
C CYS A 446 5.12 23.69 38.82
N ILE A 447 6.20 22.97 39.14
CA ILE A 447 6.35 21.51 39.05
C ILE A 447 6.41 20.94 40.49
N ASN A 448 5.35 21.15 41.27
CA ASN A 448 5.28 20.65 42.64
C ASN A 448 4.77 19.19 42.65
N ASN A 449 5.50 18.31 43.35
CA ASN A 449 5.31 16.85 43.49
C ASN A 449 5.88 15.95 42.38
N ILE A 450 7.01 16.29 41.77
CA ILE A 450 7.89 15.25 41.21
C ILE A 450 8.61 14.62 42.42
N SER A 451 8.23 13.39 42.79
CA SER A 451 9.17 12.53 43.54
C SER A 451 10.47 12.54 42.73
N LEU A 452 11.62 12.72 43.38
CA LEU A 452 12.98 12.98 42.84
C LEU A 452 13.47 12.15 41.62
N VAL A 453 12.66 11.29 41.03
CA VAL A 453 12.90 10.58 39.78
C VAL A 453 12.94 11.59 38.63
N ASN A 454 14.15 11.87 38.17
CA ASN A 454 14.51 12.46 36.86
C ASN A 454 14.65 13.98 36.71
N THR A 455 14.62 14.80 37.78
CA THR A 455 14.89 16.26 37.63
C THR A 455 16.25 16.57 37.01
N LYS A 456 17.28 15.73 37.22
CA LYS A 456 18.59 15.90 36.59
C LYS A 456 18.58 15.59 35.08
N SER A 457 17.92 14.52 34.64
CA SER A 457 17.85 14.17 33.21
C SER A 457 16.88 15.05 32.44
N MET A 458 15.86 15.63 33.11
CA MET A 458 14.88 16.54 32.53
C MET A 458 15.50 17.77 31.86
N TYR A 459 16.60 18.28 32.41
CA TYR A 459 17.30 19.49 31.95
C TYR A 459 18.70 19.22 31.40
N ASP A 460 19.10 17.97 31.25
CA ASP A 460 20.44 17.63 30.76
C ASP A 460 20.70 18.35 29.43
N GLY A 461 21.84 19.03 29.25
CA GLY A 461 22.15 19.79 28.04
C GLY A 461 21.37 21.09 27.77
N ALA A 462 20.47 21.55 28.65
CA ALA A 462 19.76 22.83 28.46
C ALA A 462 20.68 24.05 28.70
N VAL A 463 20.77 24.97 27.73
CA VAL A 463 21.76 26.07 27.75
C VAL A 463 21.36 27.18 28.73
N ALA A 464 20.06 27.46 28.86
CA ALA A 464 19.55 28.56 29.69
C ALA A 464 19.58 28.29 31.21
N LEU A 465 19.89 27.06 31.65
CA LEU A 465 19.87 26.67 33.07
C LEU A 465 21.21 26.78 33.79
N ASN A 466 22.32 27.10 33.10
CA ASN A 466 23.62 27.31 33.75
C ASN A 466 23.60 28.46 34.78
N ASP A 467 22.57 29.30 34.77
CA ASP A 467 22.33 30.32 35.80
C ASP A 467 21.28 29.91 36.87
N ILE A 468 20.39 28.95 36.60
CA ILE A 468 19.36 28.49 37.57
C ILE A 468 19.97 27.56 38.64
N PHE A 469 20.97 26.74 38.30
CA PHE A 469 21.67 25.94 39.31
C PHE A 469 22.49 26.78 40.31
N LYS A 470 22.72 28.07 40.05
CA LYS A 470 23.30 29.01 41.03
C LYS A 470 22.29 29.50 42.08
N LEU A 471 20.98 29.31 41.84
CA LEU A 471 19.90 29.74 42.73
C LEU A 471 19.36 28.62 43.63
N ILE A 472 19.74 27.37 43.40
CA ILE A 472 19.48 26.26 44.32
C ILE A 472 20.43 26.40 45.52
N LYS A 473 20.05 27.25 46.49
CA LYS A 473 20.68 27.20 47.81
C LYS A 473 20.37 25.84 48.43
N PRO A 474 21.36 25.15 49.02
CA PRO A 474 21.07 23.97 49.84
C PRO A 474 20.17 24.43 51.00
N THR A 475 19.00 23.80 51.14
CA THR A 475 18.18 23.89 52.35
C THR A 475 18.89 23.22 53.52
#